data_AF-A0A1G4W9S7-F1
#
_entry.id   AF-A0A1G4W9S7-F1
#
_cell.length_a   1.000
_cell.length_b   1.000
_cell.length_c   1.000
_cell.angle_alpha   90.00
_cell.angle_beta   90.00
_cell.angle_gamma   90.00
#
_symmetry.space_group_name_H-M   'P 1'
#
loop_
_entity.id
_entity.type
_entity.pdbx_description
1 polymer ?
#
loop_
_entity_poly.entity_id
_entity_poly.type
_entity_poly.pdbx_seq_one_letter_code
_entity_poly.pdbx_strand_id
1 'polypeptide(L)'
;MNEQYKIIAVDFDGTLCYSSWPELGAPNTPLIEYLRKWRAEGNKLILWTCRAGDALDKAVAWCTDQKLTFDAVNDNLPEVIALYGNNSRKITCDYYIDDRAVLPEAVSF
;
A
#
# COMPACT_ATOMS: atom_id res chain seq x y z
N MET A 1 -1.33 -18.98 19.68
CA MET A 1 -1.60 -17.56 19.86
C MET A 1 -1.81 -17.01 18.46
N ASN A 2 -3.05 -16.83 18.02
CA ASN A 2 -3.36 -16.20 16.74
C ASN A 2 -3.10 -14.71 16.92
N GLU A 3 -1.88 -14.25 16.64
CA GLU A 3 -1.68 -12.82 16.49
C GLU A 3 -2.37 -12.40 15.19
N GLN A 4 -3.55 -11.79 15.35
CA GLN A 4 -4.34 -11.26 14.26
C GLN A 4 -3.64 -9.98 13.80
N TYR A 5 -2.80 -10.11 12.78
CA TYR A 5 -2.18 -8.97 12.12
C TYR A 5 -3.25 -8.14 11.39
N LYS A 6 -2.92 -6.89 11.08
CA LYS A 6 -3.72 -6.05 10.19
C LYS A 6 -3.02 -5.78 8.87
N ILE A 7 -3.78 -5.46 7.83
CA ILE A 7 -3.34 -5.18 6.48
C ILE A 7 -3.58 -3.70 6.16
N ILE A 8 -2.53 -3.01 5.73
CA ILE A 8 -2.66 -1.69 5.08
C ILE A 8 -2.47 -1.87 3.58
N ALA A 9 -3.38 -1.32 2.78
CA ALA A 9 -3.14 -1.03 1.37
C ALA A 9 -2.77 0.46 1.25
N VAL A 10 -1.58 0.75 0.74
CA VAL A 10 -1.05 2.12 0.66
C VAL A 10 -0.82 2.52 -0.79
N ASP A 11 -1.32 3.70 -1.17
CA ASP A 11 -1.06 4.31 -2.47
C ASP A 11 0.40 4.78 -2.61
N PHE A 12 0.84 4.97 -3.85
CA PHE A 12 2.16 5.48 -4.17
C PHE A 12 2.19 6.99 -4.43
N ASP A 13 1.46 7.46 -5.44
CA ASP A 13 1.63 8.78 -6.05
C ASP A 13 0.82 9.85 -5.30
N GLY A 14 1.50 10.75 -4.59
CA GLY A 14 0.87 11.70 -3.68
C GLY A 14 0.80 11.19 -2.23
N THR A 15 0.99 9.89 -2.04
CA THR A 15 0.95 9.22 -0.72
C THR A 15 2.34 8.88 -0.18
N LEU A 16 3.02 7.89 -0.76
CA LEU A 16 4.40 7.52 -0.39
C LEU A 16 5.42 8.45 -1.02
N CYS A 17 5.15 8.88 -2.25
CA CYS A 17 6.05 9.63 -3.10
C CYS A 17 5.34 10.88 -3.62
N TYR A 18 5.85 12.07 -3.29
CA TYR A 18 5.37 13.33 -3.85
C TYR A 18 5.93 13.51 -5.25
N SER A 19 5.34 12.78 -6.19
CA SER A 19 5.80 12.65 -7.57
C SER A 19 4.95 13.47 -8.54
N SER A 20 5.54 13.77 -9.70
CA SER A 20 4.80 14.17 -10.90
C SER A 20 4.94 13.03 -11.91
N TRP A 21 3.89 12.24 -12.08
CA TRP A 21 3.85 11.11 -13.02
C TRP A 21 4.44 11.47 -14.40
N PRO A 22 5.31 10.62 -15.00
CA PRO A 22 5.74 9.29 -14.55
C PRO A 22 6.98 9.28 -13.64
N GLU A 23 7.50 10.45 -13.28
CA GLU A 23 8.73 10.55 -12.52
C GLU A 23 8.56 10.14 -11.06
N LEU A 24 9.70 9.94 -10.38
CA LEU A 24 9.77 9.75 -8.93
C LEU A 24 10.05 11.10 -8.28
N GLY A 25 9.60 11.26 -7.04
CA GLY A 25 9.70 12.52 -6.31
C GLY A 25 10.17 12.34 -4.87
N ALA A 26 9.91 13.37 -4.06
CA ALA A 26 10.34 13.41 -2.68
C ALA A 26 9.59 12.37 -1.82
N PRO A 27 10.27 11.69 -0.88
CA PRO A 27 9.61 10.73 -0.01
C PRO A 27 8.74 11.42 1.04
N ASN A 28 7.58 10.83 1.32
CA ASN A 28 6.82 11.10 2.54
C ASN A 28 7.47 10.37 3.72
N THR A 29 8.61 10.89 4.19
CA THR A 29 9.43 10.24 5.23
C THR A 29 8.64 9.86 6.49
N PRO A 30 7.77 10.72 7.06
CA PRO A 30 6.97 10.35 8.23
C PRO A 30 6.08 9.12 8.00
N LEU A 31 5.40 9.05 6.85
CA LEU A 31 4.56 7.89 6.51
C LEU A 31 5.41 6.64 6.31
N ILE A 32 6.53 6.75 5.60
CA ILE A 32 7.43 5.61 5.36
C ILE A 32 7.98 5.05 6.68
N GLU A 33 8.38 5.92 7.61
CA GLU A 33 8.84 5.49 8.95
C GLU A 33 7.73 4.80 9.74
N TYR A 34 6.50 5.31 9.68
CA TYR A 34 5.33 4.66 10.28
C TYR A 34 5.11 3.26 9.69
N LEU A 35 5.12 3.12 8.36
CA LEU A 35 4.88 1.84 7.70
C LEU A 35 6.01 0.82 7.93
N ARG A 36 7.25 1.29 8.11
CA ARG A 36 8.37 0.42 8.53
C ARG A 36 8.15 -0.14 9.93
N LYS A 37 7.69 0.69 10.88
CA LYS A 37 7.33 0.23 12.24
C LYS A 37 6.13 -0.72 12.21
N TRP A 38 5.10 -0.38 11.44
CA TRP A 38 3.94 -1.23 11.21
C TRP A 38 4.32 -2.65 10.78
N ARG A 39 5.22 -2.79 9.80
CA ARG A 39 5.76 -4.09 9.39
C ARG A 39 6.57 -4.79 10.49
N ALA A 40 7.37 -4.04 11.25
CA ALA A 40 8.17 -4.60 12.34
C ALA A 40 7.31 -5.17 13.49
N GLU A 41 6.07 -4.72 13.62
CA GLU A 41 5.07 -5.24 14.55
C GLU A 41 4.36 -6.50 14.04
N GLY A 42 4.77 -7.04 12.88
CA GLY A 42 4.17 -8.25 12.28
C GLY A 42 2.96 -7.98 11.39
N ASN A 43 2.58 -6.71 11.22
CA ASN A 43 1.49 -6.33 10.32
C ASN A 43 1.90 -6.39 8.84
N LYS A 44 0.90 -6.45 7.98
CA LYS A 44 1.06 -6.62 6.52
C LYS A 44 0.87 -5.30 5.79
N LEU A 45 1.61 -5.17 4.70
CA LEU A 45 1.59 -3.97 3.87
C LEU A 45 1.54 -4.35 2.39
N ILE A 46 0.56 -3.79 1.68
CA ILE A 46 0.35 -3.97 0.24
C ILE A 46 0.58 -2.62 -0.44
N LEU A 47 1.42 -2.59 -1.47
CA LEU A 47 1.49 -1.43 -2.37
C LEU A 47 0.28 -1.48 -3.30
N TRP A 48 -0.56 -0.45 -3.27
CA TRP A 48 -1.78 -0.36 -4.07
C TRP A 48 -1.77 0.87 -4.96
N THR A 49 -1.27 0.72 -6.18
CA THR A 49 -0.99 1.83 -7.09
C THR A 49 -1.48 1.57 -8.50
N CYS A 50 -1.87 2.65 -9.20
CA CYS A 50 -2.19 2.59 -10.63
C CYS A 50 -0.95 2.38 -11.53
N ARG A 51 0.27 2.46 -10.99
CA ARG A 51 1.49 2.19 -11.76
C ARG A 51 1.52 0.73 -12.23
N ALA A 52 1.97 0.51 -13.46
CA ALA A 52 2.10 -0.82 -14.08
C ALA A 52 3.36 -0.90 -14.96
N GLY A 53 3.81 -2.12 -15.25
CA GLY A 53 5.03 -2.37 -16.04
C GLY A 53 6.25 -1.67 -15.44
N ASP A 54 7.10 -1.09 -16.30
CA ASP A 54 8.34 -0.42 -15.90
C ASP A 54 8.14 0.66 -14.83
N ALA A 55 7.00 1.35 -14.82
CA ALA A 55 6.73 2.38 -13.83
C ALA A 55 6.45 1.79 -12.45
N LEU A 56 5.85 0.59 -12.38
CA LEU A 56 5.65 -0.15 -11.14
C LEU A 56 6.99 -0.67 -10.62
N ASP A 57 7.83 -1.22 -11.49
CA ASP A 57 9.17 -1.71 -11.12
C ASP A 57 10.02 -0.58 -10.52
N LYS A 58 9.99 0.61 -11.14
CA LYS A 58 10.65 1.81 -10.60
C LYS A 58 10.11 2.23 -9.25
N ALA A 59 8.79 2.17 -9.04
CA ALA A 59 8.18 2.52 -7.76
C ALA A 59 8.57 1.52 -6.64
N VAL A 60 8.56 0.22 -6.94
CA VAL A 60 8.99 -0.83 -6.01
C VAL A 60 10.47 -0.69 -5.66
N ALA A 61 11.33 -0.45 -6.66
CA ALA A 61 12.76 -0.20 -6.44
C ALA A 61 12.97 1.04 -5.56
N TRP A 62 12.29 2.14 -5.86
CA TRP A 62 12.34 3.36 -5.07
C TRP A 62 11.92 3.13 -3.61
N CYS A 63 10.84 2.38 -3.35
CA CYS A 63 10.44 2.02 -1.98
C CYS A 63 11.51 1.18 -1.27
N THR A 64 12.15 0.26 -2.00
CA THR A 64 13.21 -0.59 -1.45
C THR A 64 14.43 0.24 -1.02
N ASP A 65 14.78 1.28 -1.77
CA ASP A 65 15.85 2.22 -1.39
C ASP A 65 15.53 2.97 -0.09
N GLN A 66 14.25 3.27 0.15
CA GLN A 66 13.72 3.83 1.40
C GLN A 66 13.60 2.80 2.55
N LYS A 67 14.04 1.56 2.33
CA LYS A 67 13.91 0.43 3.27
C LYS A 67 12.46 0.07 3.61
N LEU A 68 11.55 0.32 2.68
CA LEU A 68 10.15 -0.10 2.75
C LEU A 68 9.90 -1.22 1.74
N THR A 69 9.40 -2.36 2.23
CA THR A 69 9.05 -3.53 1.41
C THR A 69 7.57 -3.86 1.58
N PHE A 70 7.04 -4.70 0.69
CA PHE A 70 5.61 -5.04 0.65
C PHE A 70 5.43 -6.56 0.69
N ASP A 71 4.34 -7.02 1.32
CA ASP A 71 3.93 -8.42 1.33
C ASP A 71 3.24 -8.80 0.01
N ALA A 72 2.62 -7.82 -0.66
CA ALA A 72 2.10 -7.93 -2.01
C ALA A 72 2.15 -6.56 -2.72
N VAL A 73 2.11 -6.58 -4.05
CA VAL A 73 2.08 -5.38 -4.89
C VAL A 73 0.94 -5.55 -5.88
N ASN A 74 -0.05 -4.65 -5.82
CA ASN A 74 -1.26 -4.71 -6.64
C ASN A 74 -2.01 -6.05 -6.58
N ASP A 75 -1.90 -6.77 -5.47
CA ASP A 75 -2.50 -8.09 -5.30
C ASP A 75 -2.90 -8.36 -3.83
N ASN A 76 -3.89 -9.24 -3.64
CA ASN A 76 -4.30 -9.70 -2.33
C ASN A 76 -3.28 -10.69 -1.74
N LEU A 77 -3.23 -10.78 -0.41
CA LEU A 77 -2.42 -11.81 0.24
C LEU A 77 -2.99 -13.22 -0.05
N PRO A 78 -2.15 -14.26 -0.15
CA PRO A 78 -2.60 -15.63 -0.42
C PRO A 78 -3.70 -16.12 0.53
N GLU A 79 -3.61 -15.78 1.82
CA GLU A 79 -4.59 -16.14 2.83
C GLU A 79 -5.94 -15.41 2.66
N VAL A 80 -5.93 -14.19 2.11
CA VAL A 80 -7.14 -13.44 1.76
C VAL A 80 -7.81 -14.08 0.54
N ILE A 81 -7.02 -14.46 -0.46
CA ILE A 81 -7.51 -15.19 -1.65
C ILE A 81 -8.15 -16.52 -1.24
N ALA A 82 -7.49 -17.26 -0.34
CA ALA A 82 -8.00 -18.53 0.18
C ALA A 82 -9.32 -18.34 0.97
N LEU A 83 -9.43 -17.27 1.76
CA LEU A 83 -10.64 -16.97 2.54
C LEU A 83 -11.87 -16.74 1.65
N TYR A 84 -11.72 -16.00 0.54
CA TYR A 84 -12.83 -15.69 -0.36
C TYR A 84 -13.03 -16.72 -1.48
N GLY A 85 -12.09 -17.65 -1.66
CA GLY A 85 -12.12 -18.62 -2.76
C GLY A 85 -11.91 -18.00 -4.14
N ASN A 86 -11.52 -16.73 -4.20
CA ASN A 86 -11.16 -16.01 -5.42
C ASN A 86 -10.18 -14.87 -5.10
N ASN A 87 -9.50 -14.37 -6.12
CA ASN A 87 -8.72 -13.14 -6.02
C ASN A 87 -9.55 -11.98 -6.56
N SER A 88 -10.15 -11.19 -5.66
CA SER A 88 -10.92 -10.02 -6.05
C SER A 88 -10.04 -8.94 -6.64
N ARG A 89 -10.53 -8.23 -7.67
CA ARG A 89 -9.80 -7.09 -8.25
C ARG A 89 -9.52 -5.99 -7.22
N LYS A 90 -10.41 -5.80 -6.25
CA LYS A 90 -10.21 -4.88 -5.12
C LYS A 90 -9.37 -5.59 -4.06
N ILE A 91 -8.38 -4.87 -3.52
CA ILE A 91 -7.60 -5.33 -2.36
C ILE A 91 -8.49 -5.33 -1.13
N THR A 92 -8.55 -6.45 -0.41
CA THR A 92 -9.13 -6.52 0.92
C THR A 92 -8.06 -6.20 1.96
N CYS A 93 -8.30 -5.18 2.77
CA CYS A 93 -7.41 -4.74 3.84
C CYS A 93 -8.19 -4.09 4.98
N ASP A 94 -7.54 -3.86 6.11
CA ASP A 94 -8.13 -3.17 7.27
C ASP A 94 -8.14 -1.65 7.08
N TYR A 95 -7.10 -1.10 6.43
CA TYR A 95 -6.97 0.34 6.18
C TYR A 95 -6.47 0.62 4.76
N TYR A 96 -7.06 1.64 4.14
CA TYR A 96 -6.51 2.28 2.95
C TYR A 96 -5.84 3.59 3.36
N ILE A 97 -4.62 3.82 2.90
CA ILE A 97 -3.93 5.10 3.01
C ILE A 97 -3.71 5.61 1.58
N ASP A 98 -4.39 6.69 1.23
CA ASP A 98 -4.48 7.18 -0.15
C ASP A 98 -4.75 8.69 -0.13
N ASP A 99 -4.01 9.46 -0.96
CA ASP A 99 -4.13 10.92 -1.05
C ASP A 99 -5.50 11.36 -1.60
N ARG A 100 -6.26 10.44 -2.19
CA ARG A 100 -7.60 10.66 -2.75
C ARG A 100 -8.71 9.95 -1.99
N ALA A 101 -8.42 9.41 -0.80
CA ALA A 101 -9.44 8.80 0.03
C ALA A 101 -10.41 9.85 0.60
N VAL A 102 -11.71 9.52 0.57
CA VAL A 102 -12.77 10.20 1.30
C VAL A 102 -13.63 9.16 1.99
N LEU A 103 -13.94 9.36 3.28
CA LEU A 103 -14.88 8.50 3.99
C LEU A 103 -16.32 8.86 3.59
N PRO A 104 -17.27 7.90 3.58
CA PRO A 104 -18.65 8.17 3.23
C PRO A 104 -19.27 9.34 4.01
N GLU A 105 -18.92 9.48 5.29
CA GLU A 105 -19.42 10.53 6.18
C GLU A 105 -18.90 11.93 5.83
N ALA A 106 -17.79 12.02 5.08
CA ALA A 106 -17.22 13.27 4.61
C ALA A 106 -17.81 13.72 3.27
N VAL A 107 -18.65 12.89 2.63
CA VAL A 107 -19.35 13.24 1.39
C VAL A 107 -20.68 13.90 1.73
N SER A 108 -20.78 15.20 1.47
CA SER A 108 -22.06 15.92 1.49
C SER A 108 -22.74 15.80 0.12
N PHE A 109 -24.00 15.35 0.11
CA PHE A 109 -24.84 15.31 -1.09
C PHE A 109 -25.62 16.61 -1.30
#